data_AF-A0A523WZ96-F1
#
_entry.id   AF-A0A523WZ96-F1
#
_cell.length_a   1.000
_cell.length_b   1.000
_cell.length_c   1.000
_cell.angle_alpha   90.00
_cell.angle_beta   90.00
_cell.angle_gamma   90.00
#
_symmetry.space_group_name_H-M   'P 1'
#
loop_
_entity.id
_entity.type
_entity.pdbx_description
1 polymer ?
#
loop_
_entity_poly.entity_id
_entity_poly.type
_entity_poly.pdbx_seq_one_letter_code
_entity_poly.pdbx_strand_id
1 'polypeptide(L)' 'MTESLGLVLGDRREWRGWLEDNHSQEREAWVVIQKKRSTRKGLKYEEAVEEAICFGWIDSKMQSID' A
#
# COMPACT_ATOMS: atom_id res chain seq x y z
N MET A 1 0.86 -20.67 6.76
CA MET A 1 1.68 -20.25 5.61
C MET A 1 0.76 -19.52 4.66
N THR A 2 0.31 -18.33 5.05
CA THR A 2 -0.45 -17.45 4.17
C THR A 2 0.58 -16.62 3.43
N GLU A 3 0.82 -16.97 2.17
CA GLU A 3 1.45 -16.06 1.22
C GLU A 3 0.52 -14.85 1.09
N SER A 4 0.70 -13.85 1.94
CA SER A 4 0.08 -12.56 1.77
C SER A 4 0.74 -11.91 0.54
N LEU A 5 0.24 -12.25 -0.65
CA LEU A 5 0.58 -11.54 -1.87
C LEU A 5 0.18 -10.08 -1.66
N GLY A 6 1.17 -9.20 -1.52
CA GLY A 6 0.92 -7.78 -1.41
C GLY A 6 0.15 -7.26 -2.64
N LEU A 7 -0.76 -6.32 -2.41
CA LEU A 7 -1.50 -5.62 -3.46
C LEU A 7 -0.51 -4.87 -4.36
N VAL A 8 -0.48 -5.23 -5.64
CA VAL A 8 0.33 -4.53 -6.64
C VAL A 8 -0.53 -3.44 -7.26
N LEU A 9 -0.28 -2.19 -6.86
CA LEU A 9 -1.04 -1.02 -7.27
C LEU A 9 -0.17 -0.11 -8.14
N GLY A 10 -0.75 0.41 -9.23
CA GLY A 10 -0.07 1.24 -10.21
C GLY A 10 0.10 2.68 -9.78
N ASP A 11 -0.80 3.21 -8.95
CA ASP A 11 -0.73 4.58 -8.46
C ASP A 11 -1.56 4.85 -7.20
N ARG A 12 -1.43 6.08 -6.70
CA ARG A 12 -2.13 6.59 -5.50
C ARG A 12 -3.66 6.45 -5.57
N ARG A 13 -4.28 6.58 -6.74
CA ARG A 13 -5.74 6.52 -6.89
C ARG A 13 -6.26 5.10 -6.71
N GLU A 14 -5.54 4.11 -7.25
CA GLU A 14 -5.88 2.70 -7.02
C GLU A 14 -5.77 2.34 -5.53
N TRP A 15 -4.74 2.85 -4.86
CA TRP A 15 -4.58 2.66 -3.42
C TRP A 15 -5.71 3.30 -2.62
N ARG A 16 -6.05 4.56 -2.92
CA ARG A 16 -7.18 5.25 -2.31
C ARG A 16 -8.49 4.49 -2.51
N GLY A 17 -8.78 4.03 -3.73
CA GLY A 17 -10.02 3.30 -4.01
C GLY A 17 -10.12 1.99 -3.23
N TRP A 18 -9.01 1.27 -3.07
CA TRP A 18 -8.98 0.08 -2.23
C TRP A 18 -9.25 0.42 -0.75
N LEU A 19 -8.59 1.47 -0.23
CA LEU A 19 -8.83 1.94 1.13
C LEU A 19 -10.27 2.37 1.34
N GLU A 20 -10.90 3.12 0.44
CA GLU A 20 -12.29 3.55 0.59
C GLU A 20 -13.25 2.37 0.84
N ASP A 21 -13.04 1.27 0.14
CA ASP A 21 -13.88 0.08 0.22
C ASP A 21 -13.51 -0.85 1.40
N ASN A 22 -12.22 -0.91 1.78
CA ASN A 22 -11.69 -1.94 2.67
C ASN A 22 -11.13 -1.43 4.02
N HIS A 23 -10.79 -0.14 4.18
CA HIS A 23 -10.08 0.38 5.37
C HIS A 23 -10.80 0.13 6.71
N SER A 24 -12.12 0.00 6.67
CA SER A 24 -12.99 -0.22 7.84
C SER A 24 -13.24 -1.70 8.13
N GLN A 25 -13.05 -2.57 7.15
CA GLN A 25 -13.29 -4.01 7.22
C GLN A 25 -11.99 -4.77 7.49
N GLU A 26 -10.91 -4.38 6.83
CA GLU A 26 -9.59 -4.98 6.93
C GLU A 26 -8.77 -4.38 8.06
N ARG A 27 -8.05 -5.23 8.81
CA ARG A 27 -7.18 -4.79 9.93
C ARG A 27 -5.77 -4.41 9.48
N GLU A 28 -5.33 -4.96 8.36
CA GLU A 28 -4.03 -4.71 7.77
C GLU A 28 -4.10 -4.92 6.25
N ALA A 29 -3.26 -4.23 5.50
CA ALA A 29 -3.04 -4.53 4.09
C ALA A 29 -1.56 -4.42 3.74
N TRP A 30 -1.10 -5.33 2.91
CA TRP A 30 0.25 -5.32 2.36
C TRP A 30 0.19 -4.73 0.96
N VAL A 31 0.90 -3.63 0.73
CA VAL A 31 1.01 -3.00 -0.60
C VAL A 31 2.43 -3.11 -1.12
N VAL A 32 2.56 -3.44 -2.39
CA VAL A 32 3.86 -3.50 -3.06
C VAL A 32 4.24 -2.11 -3.54
N ILE A 33 5.20 -1.51 -2.85
CA ILE A 33 5.74 -0.20 -3.15
C ILE A 33 6.95 -0.29 -4.08
N GLN A 34 6.99 0.56 -5.10
CA GLN A 34 8.15 0.66 -5.98
C GLN A 34 9.30 1.38 -5.28
N LYS A 35 10.52 0.84 -5.42
CA LYS A 35 11.73 1.49 -4.89
C LYS A 35 11.89 2.87 -5.54
N LYS A 36 12.35 3.87 -4.77
CA LYS A 36 12.53 5.26 -5.23
C LYS A 36 13.42 5.41 -6.48
N ARG A 37 14.30 4.45 -6.76
CA ARG A 37 15.18 4.41 -7.94
C ARG A 37 14.61 3.63 -9.13
N SER A 38 13.41 3.07 -9.00
CA SER A 38 12.73 2.36 -10.08
C SER A 38 12.23 3.36 -11.12
N THR A 39 12.49 3.11 -12.39
CA THR A 39 11.90 3.83 -13.53
C THR A 39 10.48 3.35 -13.84
N ARG A 40 10.01 2.29 -13.17
CA ARG A 40 8.66 1.77 -13.32
C ARG A 40 7.66 2.67 -12.59
N LYS A 41 6.57 2.99 -13.28
CA LYS A 41 5.39 3.62 -12.66
C LYS A 41 4.78 2.61 -11.67
N GLY A 42 4.40 3.08 -10.50
CA GLY A 42 3.83 2.28 -9.42
C GLY A 42 3.60 3.14 -8.18
N LEU A 43 2.88 2.59 -7.21
CA LEU A 43 2.66 3.24 -5.93
C LEU A 43 3.99 3.52 -5.21
N LYS A 44 4.22 4.79 -4.85
CA LYS A 44 5.36 5.19 -4.03
C LYS A 44 5.04 5.00 -2.55
N TYR A 45 6.08 4.79 -1.76
CA TYR A 45 5.95 4.72 -0.30
C TYR A 45 5.28 5.96 0.29
N GLU A 46 5.71 7.14 -0.12
CA GLU A 46 5.14 8.41 0.37
C GLU A 46 3.64 8.49 0.08
N GLU A 47 3.23 8.14 -1.14
CA GLU A 47 1.81 8.13 -1.53
C GLU A 47 1.01 7.07 -0.77
N ALA A 48 1.59 5.89 -0.52
CA ALA A 48 0.93 4.83 0.24
C ALA A 48 0.66 5.27 1.69
N VAL A 49 1.65 5.89 2.33
CA VAL A 49 1.55 6.35 3.72
C VAL A 49 0.61 7.54 3.86
N GLU A 50 0.72 8.54 3.00
CA GLU A 50 -0.15 9.72 3.03
C GLU A 50 -1.63 9.32 2.95
N GLU A 51 -1.96 8.40 2.05
CA GLU A 51 -3.32 7.89 1.92
C GLU A 51 -3.73 7.06 3.13
N ALA A 52 -2.91 6.12 3.59
CA ALA A 52 -3.21 5.30 4.76
C ALA A 52 -3.56 6.17 6.00
N ILE A 53 -2.79 7.23 6.23
CA ILE A 53 -3.04 8.17 7.35
C ILE A 53 -4.39 8.88 7.18
N CYS A 54 -4.80 9.25 5.95
CA CYS A 54 -6.12 9.85 5.71
C CYS A 54 -7.28 8.94 6.13
N PHE A 55 -7.10 7.62 6.08
CA PHE A 55 -8.09 6.63 6.51
C PHE A 55 -7.88 6.15 7.97
N GLY A 56 -6.98 6.80 8.72
CA GLY A 56 -6.72 6.51 10.12
C GLY A 56 -5.75 5.34 10.36
N TRP A 57 -5.09 4.82 9.32
CA TRP A 57 -4.08 3.79 9.45
C TRP A 57 -2.73 4.43 9.78
N ILE A 58 -2.33 4.30 11.05
CA ILE A 58 -1.17 4.98 11.64
C ILE A 58 0.05 4.06 11.85
N ASP A 59 -0.12 2.74 11.74
CA ASP A 59 0.98 1.78 11.85
C ASP A 59 1.27 1.18 10.48
N SER A 60 2.48 1.41 9.97
CA SER A 60 2.95 0.86 8.69
C SER A 60 4.16 -0.03 8.91
N LYS A 61 4.11 -1.28 8.46
CA LYS A 61 5.26 -2.18 8.43
C LYS A 61 5.87 -2.26 7.04
N MET A 62 7.19 -2.15 6.96
CA MET A 62 7.93 -2.46 5.74
C MET A 62 8.53 -3.85 5.83
N GLN A 63 8.31 -4.64 4.79
CA GLN A 63 9.01 -5.90 4.57
C GLN A 63 9.65 -5.88 3.19
N SER A 64 10.92 -6.28 3.11
CA SER A 64 11.60 -6.49 1.83
C SER A 64 11.10 -7.80 1.23
N ILE A 65 10.59 -7.73 0.00
CA ILE A 65 10.38 -8.91 -0.85
C ILE A 65 11.77 -9.23 -1.43
N ASP A 66 12.34 -10.37 -1.05
CA ASP A 66 13.57 -10.96 -1.61
C ASP A 66 13.24 -11.70 -2.91
#